data_AF-A0A3C1N4W5-F1
#
_entry.id   AF-A0A3C1N4W5-F1
#
_cell.length_a   1.000
_cell.length_b   1.000
_cell.length_c   1.000
_cell.angle_alpha   90.00
_cell.angle_beta   90.00
_cell.angle_gamma   90.00
#
_symmetry.space_group_name_H-M   'P 1'
#
loop_
_entity.id
_entity.type
_entity.pdbx_description
1 polymer ?
#
loop_
_entity_poly.entity_id
_entity_poly.type
_entity_poly.pdbx_seq_one_letter_code
_entity_poly.pdbx_strand_id
1 'polypeptide(L)'
;DNRLRPYGQQALRFHTKCAYYDHYNALAHQQDEGERMAEALADRSVLFLGQHGVIVGGPTVGQTFHDLYYLERACMNQVMALWTGQELRVIPDEEGRKAEAQYDGQRSEAELHFTSLKRVLAKEDSAFKDVRAPVNVKAVSRTVS
;
A
#
# COMPACT_ATOMS: atom_id res chain seq x y z
N ASP A 1 -3.30 -11.02 -14.82
CA ASP A 1 -4.21 -10.53 -13.76
C ASP A 1 -3.34 -9.90 -12.68
N ASN A 2 -3.48 -8.59 -12.38
CA ASN A 2 -2.75 -7.87 -11.32
C ASN A 2 -3.53 -7.80 -9.99
N ARG A 3 -4.62 -8.57 -9.84
CA ARG A 3 -5.46 -8.53 -8.64
C ARG A 3 -4.78 -9.27 -7.50
N LEU A 4 -4.73 -8.63 -6.33
CA LEU A 4 -4.37 -9.30 -5.09
C LEU A 4 -5.53 -10.18 -4.65
N ARG A 5 -5.27 -11.47 -4.48
CA ARG A 5 -6.24 -12.50 -4.13
C ARG A 5 -5.99 -12.95 -2.69
N PRO A 6 -7.04 -13.36 -1.95
CA PRO A 6 -6.92 -13.78 -0.55
C PRO A 6 -6.39 -15.22 -0.45
N TYR A 7 -5.17 -15.47 -0.97
CA TYR A 7 -4.49 -16.77 -0.93
C TYR A 7 -3.63 -16.97 0.33
N GLY A 8 -3.55 -15.98 1.21
CA GLY A 8 -2.80 -16.07 2.44
C GLY A 8 -3.07 -14.90 3.37
N GLN A 9 -2.71 -15.06 4.64
CA GLN A 9 -3.02 -14.11 5.71
C GLN A 9 -2.57 -12.68 5.41
N GLN A 10 -1.39 -12.51 4.78
CA GLN A 10 -0.85 -11.20 4.44
C GLN A 10 -1.72 -10.43 3.45
N ALA A 11 -2.39 -11.12 2.52
CA ALA A 11 -3.31 -10.49 1.58
C ALA A 11 -4.57 -9.97 2.29
N LEU A 12 -4.97 -10.60 3.39
CA LEU A 12 -6.18 -10.22 4.14
C LEU A 12 -6.06 -8.85 4.82
N ARG A 13 -4.84 -8.37 5.06
CA ARG A 13 -4.60 -6.98 5.52
C ARG A 13 -5.23 -5.94 4.59
N PHE A 14 -5.36 -6.28 3.30
CA PHE A 14 -5.83 -5.41 2.23
C PHE A 14 -7.15 -5.89 1.59
N HIS A 15 -7.90 -6.77 2.27
CA HIS A 15 -9.05 -7.48 1.73
C HIS A 15 -10.06 -6.57 1.02
N THR A 16 -10.36 -5.39 1.58
CA THR A 16 -11.26 -4.40 0.97
C THR A 16 -10.55 -3.09 0.58
N LYS A 17 -9.24 -3.02 0.75
CA LYS A 17 -8.43 -1.79 0.62
C LYS A 17 -7.79 -1.58 -0.75
N CYS A 18 -7.97 -2.50 -1.69
CA CYS A 18 -7.37 -2.43 -3.03
C CYS A 18 -8.36 -1.92 -4.09
N ALA A 19 -7.95 -0.89 -4.82
CA ALA A 19 -8.52 -0.43 -6.07
C ALA A 19 -7.64 -0.88 -7.23
N TYR A 20 -8.20 -0.89 -8.44
CA TYR A 20 -7.51 -1.31 -9.66
C TYR A 20 -7.75 -0.30 -10.77
N TYR A 21 -6.67 0.25 -11.31
CA TYR A 21 -6.68 1.13 -12.46
C TYR A 21 -5.90 0.47 -13.59
N ASP A 22 -6.63 -0.17 -14.52
CA ASP A 22 -6.04 -0.97 -15.60
C ASP A 22 -5.52 -0.12 -16.77
N HIS A 23 -5.86 1.16 -16.82
CA HIS A 23 -5.51 2.02 -17.94
C HIS A 23 -4.03 2.42 -17.87
N TYR A 24 -3.22 1.90 -18.79
CA TYR A 24 -1.80 2.26 -18.93
C TYR A 24 -1.62 3.23 -20.11
N ASN A 25 -1.14 4.45 -19.85
CA ASN A 25 -1.01 5.51 -20.87
C ASN A 25 0.44 5.80 -21.32
N ALA A 26 1.34 4.82 -21.21
CA ALA A 26 2.77 5.00 -21.45
C ALA A 26 3.36 6.16 -20.61
N LEU A 27 4.49 6.75 -21.03
CA LEU A 27 5.18 7.83 -20.30
C LEU A 27 4.51 9.20 -20.43
N ALA A 28 3.28 9.27 -20.95
CA ALA A 28 2.58 10.52 -21.19
C ALA A 28 1.95 11.04 -19.89
N HIS A 29 2.66 11.93 -19.19
CA HIS A 29 2.16 12.60 -18.00
C HIS A 29 1.15 13.69 -18.38
N GLN A 30 -0.12 13.30 -18.51
CA GLN A 30 -1.22 14.24 -18.62
C GLN A 30 -1.68 14.63 -17.20
N GLN A 31 -1.96 15.92 -16.98
CA GLN A 31 -2.40 16.43 -15.67
C GLN A 31 -3.66 15.70 -15.15
N ASP A 32 -4.51 15.23 -16.06
CA ASP A 32 -5.75 14.50 -15.79
C ASP A 32 -5.55 13.06 -15.30
N GLU A 33 -4.34 12.50 -15.43
CA GLU A 33 -4.05 11.12 -15.04
C GLU A 33 -4.08 10.98 -13.52
N GLY A 34 -3.55 11.97 -12.81
CA GLY A 34 -3.61 12.02 -11.35
C GLY A 34 -5.05 12.09 -10.82
N GLU A 35 -5.92 12.87 -11.47
CA GLU A 35 -7.33 13.01 -11.11
C GLU A 35 -8.09 11.69 -11.31
N ARG A 36 -7.91 11.05 -12.47
CA ARG A 36 -8.50 9.73 -12.76
C ARG A 36 -8.02 8.64 -11.81
N MET A 37 -6.73 8.63 -11.45
CA MET A 37 -6.19 7.70 -10.46
C MET A 37 -6.77 7.96 -9.06
N ALA A 38 -6.92 9.22 -8.66
CA ALA A 38 -7.54 9.58 -7.40
C ALA A 38 -9.02 9.16 -7.34
N GLU A 39 -9.76 9.36 -8.43
CA GLU A 39 -11.14 8.88 -8.59
C GLU A 39 -11.22 7.35 -8.53
N ALA A 40 -10.30 6.64 -9.19
CA ALA A 40 -10.25 5.18 -9.16
C ALA A 40 -9.91 4.63 -7.77
N LEU A 41 -9.03 5.30 -7.02
CA LEU A 41 -8.70 4.95 -5.65
C LEU A 41 -9.92 5.09 -4.72
N ALA A 42 -10.69 6.18 -4.87
CA ALA A 42 -11.84 6.50 -4.04
C ALA A 42 -11.48 6.43 -2.54
N ASP A 43 -12.23 5.66 -1.73
CA ASP A 43 -12.04 5.54 -0.28
C ASP A 43 -11.04 4.44 0.13
N ARG A 44 -10.27 3.89 -0.83
CA ARG A 44 -9.30 2.82 -0.58
C ARG A 44 -7.92 3.37 -0.30
N SER A 45 -7.03 2.53 0.25
CA SER A 45 -5.66 2.93 0.59
C SER A 45 -4.60 2.40 -0.37
N VAL A 46 -4.95 1.49 -1.29
CA VAL A 46 -4.03 0.91 -2.28
C VAL A 46 -4.64 0.99 -3.67
N LEU A 47 -3.91 1.56 -4.63
CA LEU A 47 -4.25 1.51 -6.05
C LEU A 47 -3.23 0.65 -6.79
N PHE A 48 -3.68 -0.43 -7.43
CA PHE A 48 -2.88 -1.17 -8.38
C PHE A 48 -2.99 -0.52 -9.76
N LEU A 49 -1.84 -0.16 -10.34
CA LEU A 49 -1.72 0.40 -11.67
C LEU A 49 -1.38 -0.70 -12.67
N GLY A 50 -2.17 -0.82 -13.73
CA GLY A 50 -1.96 -1.78 -14.82
C GLY A 50 -0.54 -1.66 -15.39
N GLN A 51 0.19 -2.78 -15.43
CA GLN A 51 1.54 -2.87 -16.02
C GLN A 51 2.56 -1.86 -15.44
N HIS A 52 2.35 -1.35 -14.22
CA HIS A 52 3.21 -0.35 -13.62
C HIS A 52 3.62 -0.70 -12.18
N GLY A 53 2.69 -0.72 -11.24
CA GLY A 53 3.02 -0.85 -9.83
C GLY A 53 1.86 -0.48 -8.92
N VAL A 54 2.15 0.10 -7.76
CA VAL A 54 1.14 0.46 -6.75
C VAL A 54 1.32 1.88 -6.25
N ILE A 55 0.21 2.51 -5.87
CA ILE A 55 0.18 3.69 -5.02
C ILE A 55 -0.40 3.24 -3.67
N VAL A 56 0.27 3.58 -2.57
CA VAL A 56 -0.19 3.29 -1.20
C VAL A 56 -0.32 4.60 -0.46
N GLY A 57 -1.48 4.82 0.16
CA GLY A 57 -1.79 6.00 0.95
C GLY A 57 -2.17 5.65 2.38
N GLY A 58 -1.90 6.57 3.31
CA GLY A 58 -2.22 6.40 4.72
C GLY A 58 -2.09 7.70 5.49
N PRO A 59 -2.55 7.74 6.76
CA PRO A 59 -2.61 8.97 7.54
C PRO A 59 -1.23 9.44 8.04
N THR A 60 -0.24 8.55 8.09
CA THR A 60 1.16 8.89 8.42
C THR A 60 2.11 8.20 7.44
N VAL A 61 3.33 8.73 7.31
CA VAL A 61 4.40 8.08 6.54
C VAL A 61 4.72 6.70 7.13
N GLY A 62 4.71 6.56 8.46
CA GLY A 62 4.95 5.29 9.14
C GLY A 62 3.92 4.22 8.80
N GLN A 63 2.62 4.55 8.84
CA GLN A 63 1.54 3.65 8.44
C GLN A 63 1.62 3.31 6.95
N THR A 64 1.82 4.31 6.09
CA THR A 64 1.92 4.11 4.64
C THR A 64 3.08 3.19 4.27
N PHE A 65 4.26 3.40 4.87
CA PHE A 65 5.43 2.57 4.62
C PHE A 65 5.24 1.14 5.15
N HIS A 66 4.64 1.01 6.33
CA HIS A 66 4.34 -0.30 6.91
C HIS A 66 3.36 -1.08 6.02
N ASP A 67 2.30 -0.44 5.53
CA ASP A 67 1.35 -1.05 4.60
C ASP A 67 2.02 -1.41 3.27
N LEU A 68 2.86 -0.53 2.71
CA LEU A 68 3.64 -0.85 1.50
C LEU A 68 4.53 -2.10 1.71
N TYR A 69 5.20 -2.20 2.86
CA TYR A 69 6.03 -3.37 3.18
C TYR A 69 5.23 -4.67 3.22
N TYR A 70 4.06 -4.68 3.87
CA TYR A 70 3.22 -5.88 3.92
C TYR A 70 2.53 -6.18 2.59
N LEU A 71 2.21 -5.16 1.79
CA LEU A 71 1.65 -5.32 0.45
C LEU A 71 2.65 -6.04 -0.45
N GLU A 72 3.91 -5.62 -0.44
CA GLU A 72 4.99 -6.28 -1.20
C GLU A 72 5.11 -7.77 -0.81
N ARG A 73 5.09 -8.07 0.49
CA ARG A 73 5.12 -9.47 0.96
C ARG A 73 3.88 -10.26 0.54
N ALA A 74 2.70 -9.64 0.53
CA ALA A 74 1.48 -10.29 0.06
C ALA A 74 1.56 -10.61 -1.45
N CYS A 75 2.04 -9.67 -2.27
CA CYS A 75 2.28 -9.87 -3.70
C CYS A 75 3.32 -10.95 -3.97
N MET A 76 4.46 -10.91 -3.27
CA MET A 76 5.51 -11.93 -3.39
C MET A 76 4.98 -13.32 -3.05
N ASN A 77 4.25 -13.44 -1.93
CA ASN A 77 3.61 -14.71 -1.54
C ASN A 77 2.65 -15.24 -2.60
N GLN A 78 1.83 -14.36 -3.18
CA GLN A 78 0.90 -14.73 -4.25
C GLN A 78 1.64 -15.23 -5.49
N VAL A 79 2.71 -14.55 -5.93
CA VAL A 79 3.53 -15.00 -7.07
C VAL A 79 4.16 -16.36 -6.79
N MET A 80 4.74 -16.55 -5.59
CA MET A 80 5.31 -17.84 -5.20
C MET A 80 4.27 -18.96 -5.16
N ALA A 81 3.06 -18.68 -4.66
CA ALA A 81 1.98 -19.65 -4.65
C ALA A 81 1.53 -20.02 -6.08
N LEU A 82 1.38 -19.02 -6.96
CA LEU A 82 1.00 -19.24 -8.37
C LEU A 82 2.06 -20.04 -9.14
N TRP A 83 3.34 -19.89 -8.81
CA TRP A 83 4.43 -20.67 -9.43
C TRP A 83 4.38 -22.18 -9.14
N THR A 84 3.63 -22.61 -8.12
CA THR A 84 3.45 -24.05 -7.86
C THR A 84 2.63 -24.75 -8.95
N GLY A 85 1.84 -23.99 -9.73
CA GLY A 85 0.89 -24.53 -10.70
C GLY A 85 -0.30 -25.27 -10.08
N GLN A 86 -0.42 -25.30 -8.75
CA GLN A 86 -1.53 -25.94 -8.05
C GLN A 86 -2.75 -25.02 -7.98
N GLU A 87 -3.93 -25.62 -7.84
CA GLU A 87 -5.14 -24.88 -7.52
C GLU A 87 -5.02 -24.29 -6.11
N LEU A 88 -5.07 -22.96 -6.01
CA LEU A 88 -4.92 -22.23 -4.76
C LEU A 88 -6.28 -22.06 -4.07
N ARG A 89 -6.32 -22.35 -2.77
CA ARG A 89 -7.51 -22.11 -1.94
C ARG A 89 -7.70 -20.62 -1.68
N VAL A 90 -8.92 -20.14 -1.92
CA VAL A 90 -9.35 -18.77 -1.64
C VAL A 90 -9.92 -18.72 -0.21
N ILE A 91 -9.44 -17.80 0.61
CA ILE A 91 -9.99 -17.56 1.94
C ILE A 91 -11.37 -16.89 1.79
N PRO A 92 -12.42 -17.37 2.50
CA PRO A 92 -13.77 -16.81 2.40
C PRO A 92 -13.85 -15.32 2.80
N ASP A 93 -14.78 -14.58 2.18
CA ASP A 93 -14.94 -13.13 2.39
C ASP A 93 -15.15 -12.75 3.86
N GLU A 94 -15.97 -13.52 4.58
CA GLU A 94 -16.24 -13.29 6.00
C GLU A 94 -14.97 -13.34 6.85
N GLU A 95 -14.13 -14.37 6.63
CA GLU A 95 -12.86 -14.53 7.33
C GLU A 95 -11.84 -13.46 6.90
N GLY A 96 -11.86 -13.05 5.63
CA GLY A 96 -11.06 -11.94 5.13
C GLY A 96 -11.37 -10.62 5.83
N ARG A 97 -12.66 -10.27 5.97
CA ARG A 97 -13.10 -9.07 6.70
C ARG A 97 -12.74 -9.12 8.18
N LYS A 98 -12.89 -10.28 8.84
CA LYS A 98 -12.49 -10.47 10.24
C LYS A 98 -10.99 -10.22 10.42
N ALA A 99 -10.15 -10.82 9.58
CA ALA A 99 -8.71 -10.64 9.62
C ALA A 99 -8.28 -9.20 9.32
N GLU A 100 -8.91 -8.56 8.32
CA GLU A 100 -8.68 -7.14 8.02
C GLU A 100 -8.93 -6.24 9.24
N ALA A 101 -10.07 -6.43 9.93
CA ALA A 101 -10.41 -5.68 11.13
C ALA A 101 -9.41 -5.91 12.28
N GLN A 102 -8.90 -7.13 12.44
CA GLN A 102 -7.88 -7.44 13.43
C GLN A 102 -6.56 -6.70 13.14
N TYR A 103 -6.14 -6.64 11.88
CA TYR A 103 -4.96 -5.86 11.47
C TYR A 103 -5.16 -4.35 11.69
N ASP A 104 -6.35 -3.82 11.41
CA ASP A 104 -6.65 -2.42 11.66
C ASP A 104 -6.60 -2.05 13.15
N GLY A 105 -6.92 -2.99 14.04
CA GLY A 105 -6.75 -2.83 15.49
C GLY A 105 -5.29 -2.75 15.97
N GLN A 106 -4.33 -3.19 15.15
CA GLN A 106 -2.90 -3.26 15.50
C GLN A 106 -2.08 -2.11 14.89
N ARG A 107 -2.72 -1.02 14.46
CA ARG A 107 -2.05 0.11 13.76
C ARG A 107 -0.91 0.77 14.54
N SER A 108 -0.88 0.68 15.87
CA SER A 108 0.23 1.21 16.68
C SER A 108 1.58 0.53 16.37
N GLU A 109 1.57 -0.69 15.84
CA GLU A 109 2.77 -1.42 15.42
C GLU A 109 3.48 -0.76 14.23
N ALA A 110 2.77 0.03 13.42
CA ALA A 110 3.33 0.69 12.26
C ALA A 110 4.42 1.70 12.64
N GLU A 111 4.20 2.48 13.70
CA GLU A 111 5.17 3.48 14.16
C GLU A 111 6.40 2.85 14.81
N LEU A 112 6.22 1.72 15.51
CA LEU A 112 7.33 0.93 16.05
C LEU A 112 8.17 0.33 14.94
N HIS A 113 7.52 -0.25 13.91
CA HIS A 113 8.20 -0.78 12.73
C HIS A 113 8.99 0.31 12.01
N PHE A 114 8.36 1.44 11.71
CA PHE A 114 8.99 2.56 11.01
C PHE A 114 10.16 3.15 11.81
N THR A 115 10.00 3.29 13.13
CA THR A 115 11.09 3.72 14.02
C THR A 115 12.26 2.73 14.01
N SER A 116 11.98 1.44 13.98
CA SER A 116 13.03 0.42 13.89
C SER A 116 13.80 0.51 12.56
N LEU A 117 13.10 0.67 11.43
CA LEU A 117 13.73 0.83 10.12
C LEU A 117 14.63 2.06 10.05
N LYS A 118 14.20 3.19 10.61
CA LYS A 118 15.04 4.39 10.71
C LYS A 118 16.33 4.15 11.49
N ARG A 119 16.30 3.33 12.55
CA ARG A 119 17.52 2.97 13.31
C ARG A 119 18.49 2.12 12.50
N VAL A 120 17.97 1.17 11.70
CA VAL A 120 18.78 0.35 10.80
C VAL A 120 19.45 1.24 9.75
N LEU A 121 18.67 2.09 9.07
CA LEU A 121 19.18 3.04 8.09
C LEU A 121 20.23 3.99 8.69
N ALA A 122 20.00 4.53 9.89
CA ALA A 122 20.95 5.40 10.58
C ALA A 122 22.26 4.69 10.98
N LYS A 123 22.26 3.35 11.07
CA LYS A 123 23.47 2.56 11.32
C LYS A 123 24.24 2.30 10.02
N GLU A 124 23.53 2.09 8.93
CA GLU A 124 24.10 1.76 7.60
C GLU A 124 24.59 3.01 6.86
N ASP A 125 23.88 4.13 7.00
CA ASP A 125 24.23 5.41 6.41
C ASP A 125 24.18 6.52 7.47
N SER A 126 25.35 7.06 7.82
CA SER A 126 25.44 8.14 8.79
C SER A 126 24.81 9.45 8.28
N ALA A 127 24.73 9.67 6.97
CA ALA A 127 24.11 10.87 6.39
C ALA A 127 22.58 10.88 6.54
N PHE A 128 21.95 9.71 6.73
CA PHE A 128 20.51 9.62 7.00
C PHE A 128 20.11 10.32 8.31
N LYS A 129 21.03 10.45 9.27
CA LYS A 129 20.80 11.18 10.53
C LYS A 129 20.68 12.70 10.33
N ASP A 130 21.22 13.21 9.23
CA ASP A 130 21.30 14.65 8.93
C ASP A 130 20.14 15.15 8.06
N VAL A 131 19.20 14.27 7.69
CA VAL A 131 17.99 14.64 6.94
C VAL A 131 17.09 15.49 7.83
N ARG A 132 17.21 16.82 7.70
CA ARG A 132 16.27 17.77 8.29
C ARG A 132 14.89 17.55 7.66
N ALA A 133 13.84 17.54 8.50
CA ALA A 133 12.46 17.47 8.02
C ALA A 133 12.20 18.57 6.98
N PRO A 134 11.48 18.28 5.87
CA PRO A 134 11.20 19.29 4.86
C PRO A 134 10.40 20.44 5.47
N VAL A 135 10.77 21.65 5.06
CA VAL A 135 10.10 22.91 5.44
C VAL A 135 8.65 22.86 4.95
N ASN A 136 7.71 23.08 5.87
CA ASN A 136 6.27 23.30 5.67
C ASN A 136 5.78 23.32 4.21
N VAL A 137 5.20 22.21 3.76
CA VAL A 137 4.29 22.22 2.61
C VAL A 137 2.95 22.76 3.12
N LYS A 138 2.57 23.97 2.70
CA LYS A 138 1.26 24.55 3.03
C LYS A 138 0.15 23.61 2.53
N ALA A 139 -0.71 23.19 3.45
CA ALA A 139 -1.95 22.48 3.11
C ALA A 139 -2.79 23.37 2.18
N VAL A 140 -3.13 22.85 1.00
CA VAL A 140 -4.15 23.48 0.14
C VAL A 140 -5.50 23.23 0.80
N SER A 141 -6.02 24.28 1.45
CA SER A 141 -7.38 24.29 1.99
C SER A 141 -8.38 24.19 0.83
N ARG A 142 -9.17 23.12 0.80
CA ARG A 142 -10.40 23.06 0.00
C ARG A 142 -11.42 23.98 0.66
N THR A 143 -11.67 25.14 0.09
CA THR A 143 -12.90 25.89 0.35
C THR A 143 -14.00 25.29 -0.52
N VAL A 144 -15.01 24.72 0.12
CA VAL A 144 -16.25 24.30 -0.54
C VAL A 144 -17.14 25.54 -0.68
N SER A 145 -17.58 25.81 -1.89
CA SER A 145 -18.75 26.65 -2.21
C SER A 145 -19.48 26.03 -3.38
#